data_AF-T0Z6T0-F1
#
_entry.id   AF-T0Z6T0-F1
#
_cell.length_a   1.000
_cell.length_b   1.000
_cell.length_c   1.000
_cell.angle_alpha   90.00
_cell.angle_beta   90.00
_cell.angle_gamma   90.00
#
_symmetry.space_group_name_H-M   'P 1'
#
loop_
_entity.id
_entity.type
_entity.pdbx_description
1 polymer ?
#
loop_
_entity_poly.entity_id
_entity_poly.type
_entity_poly.pdbx_seq_one_letter_code
_entity_poly.pdbx_strand_id
1 'polypeptide(L)'
;TEWMVRSSDDFYLIEPAEMLPEPVVRASGHLENFTDPEVSCADCRTAYRADTLLEASRPEGIDGLAPGEIGRLVQESGVRCPRCGGRHWTVPRPFNLMFSVDFGATGDEKAYLRPETAQSSYLAFARMWDVGRHALPLGIAVIGRAYRNEIAPRQVLFRSRAF
;
A
#
# COMPACT_ATOMS: atom_id res chain seq x y z
N THR A 1 -7.52 -2.83 -22.31
CA THR A 1 -6.69 -1.63 -22.04
C THR A 1 -6.59 -0.71 -23.25
N GLU A 2 -6.36 -1.27 -24.45
CA GLU A 2 -6.38 -0.54 -25.72
C GLU A 2 -7.68 0.26 -25.94
N TRP A 3 -8.84 -0.28 -25.53
CA TRP A 3 -10.13 0.41 -25.62
C TRP A 3 -10.18 1.75 -24.84
N MET A 4 -9.60 1.82 -23.64
CA MET A 4 -9.65 3.03 -22.82
C MET A 4 -8.69 4.10 -23.34
N VAL A 5 -7.48 3.71 -23.77
CA VAL A 5 -6.52 4.69 -24.31
C VAL A 5 -7.01 5.20 -25.68
N ARG A 6 -7.67 4.36 -26.47
CA ARG A 6 -8.23 4.74 -27.78
C ARG A 6 -9.62 5.37 -27.72
N SER A 7 -10.21 5.57 -26.53
CA SER A 7 -11.53 6.20 -26.45
C SER A 7 -11.50 7.71 -26.75
N SER A 8 -10.32 8.32 -26.75
CA SER A 8 -10.09 9.73 -27.07
C SER A 8 -8.68 9.91 -27.64
N ASP A 9 -8.50 10.85 -28.56
CA ASP A 9 -7.18 11.22 -29.10
C ASP A 9 -6.31 11.98 -28.08
N ASP A 10 -6.91 12.46 -26.98
CA ASP A 10 -6.24 13.21 -25.91
C ASP A 10 -5.81 12.30 -24.74
N PHE A 11 -5.86 10.98 -24.94
CA PHE A 11 -5.47 9.97 -23.95
C PHE A 11 -4.13 9.34 -24.34
N TYR A 12 -3.15 9.48 -23.45
CA TYR A 12 -1.78 9.07 -23.69
C TYR A 12 -1.39 7.93 -22.75
N LEU A 13 -0.80 6.88 -23.31
CA LEU A 13 -0.17 5.82 -22.53
C LEU A 13 1.30 6.19 -22.27
N ILE A 14 1.71 6.12 -21.01
CA ILE A 14 3.11 6.34 -20.62
C ILE A 14 3.66 5.13 -19.85
N GLU A 15 4.98 4.97 -19.89
CA GLU A 15 5.73 3.98 -19.12
C GLU A 15 6.71 4.67 -18.16
N PRO A 16 6.31 4.90 -16.90
CA PRO A 16 7.13 5.56 -15.89
C PRO A 16 7.89 4.55 -15.02
N ALA A 17 8.96 5.03 -14.37
CA ALA A 17 9.76 4.25 -13.43
C ALA A 17 8.92 3.66 -12.29
N GLU A 18 9.31 2.47 -11.82
CA GLU A 18 8.66 1.79 -10.70
C GLU A 18 9.20 2.25 -9.34
N MET A 19 10.43 2.75 -9.31
CA MET A 19 11.04 3.34 -8.14
C MET A 19 10.71 4.82 -8.04
N LEU A 20 10.18 5.22 -6.88
CA LEU A 20 9.89 6.61 -6.54
C LEU A 20 10.89 7.11 -5.50
N PRO A 21 11.46 8.31 -5.65
CA PRO A 21 12.30 8.91 -4.63
C PRO A 21 11.44 9.31 -3.41
N GLU A 22 12.02 9.24 -2.21
CA GLU A 22 11.32 9.53 -0.96
C GLU A 22 10.51 10.84 -0.95
N PRO A 23 10.99 11.98 -1.50
CA PRO A 23 10.22 13.22 -1.49
C PRO A 23 8.86 13.12 -2.19
N VAL A 24 8.75 12.31 -3.26
CA VAL A 24 7.47 12.09 -3.97
C VAL A 24 6.51 11.33 -3.07
N VAL A 25 7.00 10.25 -2.47
CA VAL A 25 6.20 9.39 -1.60
C VAL A 25 5.74 10.15 -0.36
N ARG A 26 6.63 10.97 0.22
CA ARG A 26 6.33 11.87 1.33
C ARG A 26 5.27 12.90 0.95
N ALA A 27 5.44 13.59 -0.18
CA ALA A 27 4.50 14.61 -0.64
C ALA A 27 3.09 14.04 -0.89
N SER A 28 3.00 12.80 -1.37
CA SER A 28 1.72 12.09 -1.56
C SER A 28 1.09 11.58 -0.25
N GLY A 29 1.77 11.68 0.88
CA GLY A 29 1.29 11.21 2.20
C GLY A 29 1.40 9.71 2.45
N HIS A 30 1.97 8.94 1.52
CA HIS A 30 2.05 7.48 1.64
C HIS A 30 2.96 7.01 2.78
N LEU A 31 3.99 7.78 3.15
CA LEU A 31 4.87 7.39 4.27
C LEU A 31 4.13 7.29 5.61
N GLU A 32 3.09 8.11 5.78
CA GLU A 32 2.35 8.21 7.04
C GLU A 32 1.04 7.41 7.00
N ASN A 33 0.35 7.42 5.87
CA ASN A 33 -1.03 6.94 5.79
C ASN A 33 -1.16 5.58 5.10
N PHE A 34 -0.15 5.12 4.35
CA PHE A 34 -0.21 3.84 3.65
C PHE A 34 0.19 2.68 4.56
N THR A 35 -0.57 2.50 5.64
CA THR A 35 -0.26 1.58 6.73
C THR A 35 -1.41 0.67 7.08
N ASP A 36 -1.10 -0.57 7.42
CA ASP A 36 -2.05 -1.51 8.03
C ASP A 36 -1.78 -1.64 9.54
N PRO A 37 -2.82 -1.91 10.36
CA PRO A 37 -2.64 -2.21 11.78
C PRO A 37 -2.06 -3.62 11.93
N GLU A 38 -0.78 -3.72 12.29
CA GLU A 38 -0.08 -4.96 12.54
C GLU A 38 -0.14 -5.34 14.02
N VAL A 39 -0.50 -6.59 14.30
CA VAL A 39 -0.41 -7.20 15.64
C VAL A 39 0.40 -8.49 15.56
N SER A 40 1.27 -8.71 16.55
CA SER A 40 2.13 -9.89 16.62
C SER A 40 1.74 -10.78 17.80
N CYS A 41 1.84 -12.10 17.60
CA CYS A 41 1.70 -13.05 18.71
C CYS A 41 3.00 -13.03 19.56
N ALA A 42 2.89 -12.79 20.87
CA ALA A 42 4.06 -12.76 21.75
C ALA A 42 4.77 -14.12 21.88
N ASP A 43 4.01 -15.22 21.71
CA ASP A 43 4.55 -16.58 21.89
C ASP A 43 5.36 -17.05 20.67
N CYS A 44 4.90 -16.78 19.44
CA CYS A 44 5.55 -17.27 18.21
C CYS A 44 6.11 -16.18 17.28
N ARG A 45 5.90 -14.90 17.63
CA ARG A 45 6.33 -13.70 16.90
C ARG A 45 5.80 -13.59 15.47
N THR A 46 4.77 -14.34 15.11
CA THR A 46 4.11 -14.18 13.81
C THR A 46 3.24 -12.94 13.82
N ALA A 47 3.42 -12.09 12.81
CA ALA A 47 2.64 -10.88 12.57
C ALA A 47 1.36 -11.20 11.78
N TYR A 48 0.29 -10.51 12.12
CA TYR A 48 -1.02 -10.59 11.50
C TYR A 48 -1.59 -9.19 11.32
N ARG A 49 -2.47 -9.04 10.34
CA ARG A 49 -3.28 -7.84 10.20
C ARG A 49 -4.43 -7.90 11.22
N ALA A 50 -4.57 -6.85 12.03
CA ALA A 50 -5.48 -6.85 13.17
C ALA A 50 -6.96 -6.95 12.77
N ASP A 51 -7.34 -6.30 11.67
CA ASP A 51 -8.69 -6.38 11.09
C ASP A 51 -9.08 -7.81 10.68
N THR A 52 -8.16 -8.57 10.08
CA THR A 52 -8.40 -9.96 9.66
C THR A 52 -8.58 -10.88 10.86
N LEU A 53 -7.93 -10.58 11.98
CA LEU A 53 -8.18 -11.33 13.23
C LEU A 53 -9.56 -11.02 13.81
N LEU A 54 -10.02 -9.78 13.66
CA LEU A 54 -11.27 -9.29 14.23
C LEU A 54 -12.49 -9.48 13.32
N GLU A 55 -12.31 -9.77 12.04
CA GLU A 55 -13.37 -9.89 11.02
C GLU A 55 -14.52 -10.82 11.45
N ALA A 56 -14.21 -11.94 12.11
CA ALA A 56 -15.22 -12.88 12.61
C ALA A 56 -16.00 -12.36 13.83
N SER A 57 -15.37 -11.52 14.66
CA SER A 57 -15.98 -10.93 15.86
C SER A 57 -16.61 -9.57 15.62
N ARG A 58 -16.21 -8.86 14.56
CA ARG A 58 -16.54 -7.46 14.27
C ARG A 58 -16.61 -7.23 12.76
N PRO A 59 -17.71 -7.59 12.10
CA PRO A 59 -17.88 -7.44 10.65
C PRO A 59 -17.96 -5.97 10.19
N GLU A 60 -18.26 -5.03 11.08
CA GLU A 60 -18.24 -3.59 10.80
C GLU A 60 -16.83 -2.99 10.61
N GLY A 61 -15.78 -3.80 10.73
CA GLY A 61 -14.40 -3.39 10.52
C GLY A 61 -13.82 -2.59 11.69
N ILE A 62 -12.58 -2.12 11.51
CA ILE A 62 -11.82 -1.35 12.51
C ILE A 62 -11.40 0.03 12.00
N ASP A 63 -12.00 0.47 10.89
CA ASP A 63 -11.65 1.73 10.25
C ASP A 63 -11.90 2.91 11.20
N GLY A 64 -10.89 3.78 11.36
CA GLY A 64 -10.97 4.97 12.21
C GLY A 64 -10.75 4.73 13.71
N LEU A 65 -10.51 3.50 14.16
CA LEU A 65 -10.18 3.21 15.56
C LEU A 65 -8.72 3.52 15.87
N ALA A 66 -8.45 3.99 17.10
CA ALA A 66 -7.07 4.21 17.54
C ALA A 66 -6.34 2.86 17.72
N PRO A 67 -5.00 2.79 17.51
CA PRO A 67 -4.24 1.55 17.69
C PRO A 67 -4.41 0.89 19.06
N GLY A 68 -4.56 1.70 20.12
CA GLY A 68 -4.81 1.22 21.47
C GLY A 68 -6.19 0.56 21.64
N GLU A 69 -7.21 1.06 20.95
CA GLU A 69 -8.56 0.47 20.97
C GLU A 69 -8.58 -0.84 20.20
N ILE A 70 -7.93 -0.89 19.03
CA ILE A 70 -7.75 -2.12 18.25
C ILE A 70 -7.06 -3.19 19.11
N GLY A 71 -6.03 -2.81 19.88
CA GLY A 71 -5.33 -3.73 20.76
C GLY A 71 -6.22 -4.31 21.86
N ARG A 72 -7.09 -3.50 22.46
CA ARG A 72 -8.07 -3.97 23.44
C ARG A 72 -9.06 -4.93 22.80
N LEU A 73 -9.61 -4.60 21.64
CA LEU A 73 -10.53 -5.46 20.91
C LEU A 73 -9.93 -6.82 20.56
N VAL A 74 -8.67 -6.87 20.11
CA VAL A 74 -7.96 -8.12 19.83
C VAL A 74 -7.81 -8.99 21.10
N GLN A 75 -7.59 -8.38 22.26
CA GLN A 75 -7.53 -9.14 23.52
C GLN A 75 -8.92 -9.58 24.01
N GLU A 76 -9.92 -8.71 23.94
CA GLU A 76 -11.29 -8.98 24.40
C GLU A 76 -12.01 -10.02 23.55
N SER A 77 -11.76 -10.03 22.24
CA SER A 77 -12.33 -11.02 21.30
C SER A 77 -11.87 -12.46 21.59
N GLY A 78 -10.82 -12.66 22.39
CA GLY A 78 -10.31 -13.99 22.75
C GLY A 78 -9.76 -14.78 21.57
N VAL A 79 -9.41 -14.11 20.46
CA VAL A 79 -8.88 -14.74 19.24
C VAL A 79 -7.57 -15.45 19.56
N ARG A 80 -7.47 -16.71 19.15
CA ARG A 80 -6.26 -17.51 19.30
C ARG A 80 -5.36 -17.34 18.08
N CYS A 81 -4.06 -17.37 18.29
CA CYS A 81 -3.08 -17.36 17.21
C CYS A 81 -3.30 -18.57 16.29
N PRO A 82 -3.51 -18.37 14.97
CA PRO A 82 -3.71 -19.49 14.03
C PRO A 82 -2.51 -20.44 13.91
N ARG A 83 -1.30 -19.98 14.27
CA ARG A 83 -0.07 -20.76 14.16
C ARG A 83 0.25 -21.61 15.39
N CYS A 84 0.11 -21.04 16.59
CA CYS A 84 0.53 -21.70 17.84
C CYS A 84 -0.57 -21.84 18.90
N GLY A 85 -1.75 -21.28 18.70
CA GLY A 85 -2.86 -21.33 19.66
C GLY A 85 -2.73 -20.39 20.87
N GLY A 86 -1.65 -19.60 20.94
CA GLY A 86 -1.40 -18.58 21.95
C GLY A 86 -2.46 -17.49 21.98
N ARG A 87 -2.55 -16.76 23.10
CA ARG A 87 -3.54 -15.68 23.34
C ARG A 87 -2.89 -14.33 23.64
N HIS A 88 -1.57 -14.30 23.74
CA HIS A 88 -0.82 -13.09 24.05
C HIS A 88 -0.53 -12.32 22.76
N TRP A 89 -1.16 -11.16 22.62
CA TRP A 89 -1.01 -10.28 21.47
C TRP A 89 -0.28 -9.00 21.88
N THR A 90 0.59 -8.51 21.01
CA THR A 90 1.26 -7.20 21.21
C THR A 90 0.27 -6.06 21.00
N VAL A 91 0.64 -4.86 21.45
CA VAL A 91 -0.09 -3.65 21.07
C VAL A 91 0.01 -3.47 19.56
N PRO A 92 -1.11 -3.24 18.84
CA PRO A 92 -1.07 -2.98 17.41
C PRO A 92 -0.25 -1.75 17.07
N ARG A 93 0.50 -1.83 15.98
CA ARG A 93 1.31 -0.73 15.46
C ARG A 93 1.01 -0.50 13.98
N PRO A 94 1.08 0.74 13.49
CA PRO A 94 0.98 0.99 12.06
C PRO A 94 2.19 0.38 11.36
N PHE A 95 1.94 -0.42 10.33
CA PHE A 95 2.96 -1.01 9.49
C PHE A 95 2.81 -0.46 8.07
N ASN A 96 3.83 0.28 7.60
CA ASN A 96 3.81 0.85 6.26
C ASN A 96 3.96 -0.25 5.21
N LEU A 97 3.05 -0.26 4.24
CA LEU A 97 2.96 -1.29 3.20
C LEU A 97 3.87 -1.02 2.00
N MET A 98 4.70 0.02 2.01
CA MET A 98 5.65 0.28 0.93
C MET A 98 6.92 -0.55 1.09
N PHE A 99 7.49 -0.99 -0.03
CA PHE A 99 8.84 -1.52 -0.05
C PHE A 99 9.83 -0.38 -0.16
N SER A 100 10.68 -0.22 0.86
CA SER A 100 11.83 0.67 0.81
C SER A 100 13.04 -0.03 0.21
N VAL A 101 13.81 0.71 -0.58
CA VAL A 101 15.08 0.30 -1.16
C VAL A 101 16.10 1.37 -0.82
N ASP A 102 17.17 1.00 -0.15
CA ASP A 102 18.33 1.88 0.02
C ASP A 102 19.08 1.95 -1.32
N PHE A 103 19.41 3.15 -1.80
CA PHE A 103 20.03 3.37 -3.11
C PHE A 103 21.20 4.37 -3.02
N GLY A 104 21.99 4.41 -4.09
CA GLY A 104 23.23 5.20 -4.14
C GLY A 104 24.45 4.40 -3.63
N ALA A 105 25.65 4.91 -3.91
CA ALA A 105 26.90 4.22 -3.57
C ALA A 105 27.16 4.12 -2.05
N THR A 106 26.58 5.02 -1.26
CA THR A 106 26.73 5.04 0.20
C THR A 106 25.55 4.38 0.93
N GLY A 107 24.41 4.18 0.25
CA GLY A 107 23.19 3.60 0.85
C GLY A 107 22.42 4.56 1.77
N ASP A 108 22.77 5.85 1.77
CA ASP A 108 22.13 6.85 2.63
C ASP A 108 20.80 7.37 2.05
N GLU A 109 20.54 7.11 0.77
CA GLU A 109 19.32 7.56 0.09
C GLU A 109 18.26 6.46 0.06
N LYS A 110 16.99 6.83 0.27
CA LYS A 110 15.85 5.89 0.25
C LYS A 110 14.93 6.14 -0.93
N ALA A 111 14.65 5.08 -1.65
CA ALA A 111 13.65 5.01 -2.69
C ALA A 111 12.60 3.97 -2.30
N TYR A 112 11.47 3.99 -2.99
CA TYR A 112 10.38 3.08 -2.72
C TYR A 112 9.86 2.48 -4.01
N LEU A 113 9.51 1.20 -4.00
CA LEU A 113 8.70 0.65 -5.07
C LEU A 113 7.30 1.24 -4.98
N ARG A 114 6.76 1.71 -6.11
CA ARG A 114 5.48 2.40 -6.14
C ARG A 114 4.33 1.50 -5.65
N PRO A 115 3.46 1.99 -4.74
CA PRO A 115 2.32 1.22 -4.24
C PRO A 115 1.09 1.28 -5.15
N GLU A 116 1.14 2.17 -6.15
CA GLU A 116 0.15 2.45 -7.17
C GLU A 116 0.81 3.11 -8.39
N THR A 117 0.11 3.20 -9.52
CA THR A 117 0.63 3.86 -10.74
C THR A 117 0.26 5.35 -10.83
N ALA A 118 -0.69 5.84 -10.05
CA ALA A 118 -1.24 7.19 -10.16
C ALA A 118 -0.21 8.29 -9.92
N GLN A 119 0.69 8.13 -8.93
CA GLN A 119 1.76 9.11 -8.69
C GLN A 119 2.60 9.39 -9.94
N SER A 120 2.77 8.38 -10.79
CA SER A 120 3.54 8.54 -12.01
C SER A 120 2.86 9.43 -13.06
N SER A 121 1.52 9.39 -13.16
CA SER A 121 0.80 10.29 -14.07
C SER A 121 0.83 11.73 -13.55
N TYR A 122 0.78 11.94 -12.24
CA TYR A 122 0.94 13.28 -11.63
C TYR A 122 2.31 13.88 -11.91
N LEU A 123 3.38 13.09 -11.76
CA LEU A 123 4.75 13.54 -12.08
C LEU A 123 4.96 13.83 -13.57
N ALA A 124 4.23 13.15 -14.45
CA ALA A 124 4.30 13.37 -15.88
C ALA A 124 3.43 14.54 -16.37
N PHE A 125 2.52 15.06 -15.54
CA PHE A 125 1.47 15.99 -15.95
C PHE A 125 1.99 17.19 -16.73
N ALA A 126 3.02 17.89 -16.24
CA ALA A 126 3.55 19.07 -16.94
C ALA A 126 4.03 18.78 -18.37
N ARG A 127 4.73 17.66 -18.58
CA ARG A 127 5.17 17.26 -19.93
C ARG A 127 3.99 16.83 -20.79
N MET A 128 3.05 16.09 -20.21
CA MET A 128 1.87 15.62 -20.95
C MET A 128 0.90 16.75 -21.26
N TRP A 129 0.87 17.80 -20.46
CA TRP A 129 0.13 19.04 -20.70
C TRP A 129 0.62 19.73 -21.98
N ASP A 130 1.94 19.83 -22.17
CA ASP A 130 2.53 20.37 -23.39
C ASP A 130 2.22 19.49 -24.60
N VAL A 131 2.34 18.16 -24.47
CA VAL A 131 1.98 17.19 -25.53
C VAL A 131 0.51 17.30 -25.91
N GLY A 132 -0.37 17.44 -24.92
CA GLY A 132 -1.81 17.66 -25.07
C GLY A 132 -2.18 19.07 -25.55
N ARG A 133 -1.20 19.90 -25.93
CA ARG A 133 -1.39 21.27 -26.44
C ARG A 133 -2.22 22.14 -25.49
N HIS A 134 -2.04 21.94 -24.19
CA HIS A 134 -2.76 22.69 -23.15
C HIS A 134 -4.29 22.58 -23.26
N ALA A 135 -4.79 21.47 -23.80
CA ALA A 135 -6.21 21.21 -23.95
C ALA A 135 -6.70 20.19 -22.91
N LEU A 136 -7.97 20.36 -22.51
CA LEU A 136 -8.71 19.40 -21.70
C LEU A 136 -9.88 18.83 -22.51
N PRO A 137 -10.28 17.56 -22.28
CA PRO A 137 -9.73 16.64 -21.27
C PRO A 137 -8.36 16.06 -21.66
N LEU A 138 -7.48 15.86 -20.68
CA LEU A 138 -6.18 15.18 -20.84
C LEU A 138 -6.19 13.87 -20.07
N GLY A 139 -6.02 12.74 -20.76
CA GLY A 139 -5.90 11.42 -20.15
C GLY A 139 -4.45 10.95 -20.11
N ILE A 140 -3.98 10.47 -18.95
CA ILE A 140 -2.66 9.84 -18.82
C ILE A 140 -2.87 8.45 -18.21
N ALA A 141 -2.69 7.42 -19.03
CA ALA A 141 -2.81 6.04 -18.64
C ALA A 141 -1.42 5.46 -18.33
N VAL A 142 -1.36 4.61 -17.30
CA VAL A 142 -0.16 3.86 -16.94
C VAL A 142 -0.55 2.40 -16.78
N ILE A 143 0.15 1.52 -17.50
CA ILE A 143 0.04 0.07 -17.34
C ILE A 143 1.40 -0.42 -16.84
N GLY A 144 1.44 -0.89 -15.61
CA GLY A 144 2.68 -1.38 -15.02
C GLY A 144 2.45 -1.92 -13.63
N ARG A 145 3.50 -2.49 -13.04
CA ARG A 145 3.40 -3.14 -11.74
C ARG A 145 3.25 -2.14 -10.60
N ALA A 146 2.58 -2.58 -9.55
CA ALA A 146 2.54 -1.94 -8.25
C ALA A 146 2.90 -2.93 -7.14
N TYR A 147 3.44 -2.42 -6.04
CA TYR A 147 4.04 -3.22 -4.98
C TYR A 147 3.45 -2.87 -3.62
N ARG A 148 2.95 -3.88 -2.91
CA ARG A 148 2.42 -3.72 -1.54
C ARG A 148 3.01 -4.79 -0.65
N ASN A 149 3.71 -4.39 0.40
CA ASN A 149 4.35 -5.28 1.36
C ASN A 149 3.32 -5.90 2.32
N GLU A 150 2.40 -6.69 1.78
CA GLU A 150 1.31 -7.31 2.53
C GLU A 150 1.86 -8.18 3.68
N ILE A 151 1.34 -7.95 4.89
CA ILE A 151 1.73 -8.66 6.12
C ILE A 151 1.50 -10.17 5.98
N ALA A 152 0.35 -10.57 5.44
CA ALA A 152 -0.03 -11.97 5.25
C ALA A 152 -0.63 -12.19 3.85
N PRO A 153 0.21 -12.41 2.82
CA PRO A 153 -0.29 -12.69 1.47
C PRO A 153 -1.12 -13.98 1.49
N ARG A 154 -2.34 -13.91 0.94
CA ARG A 154 -3.28 -15.02 0.84
C ARG A 154 -3.88 -15.06 -0.56
N GLN A 155 -4.26 -16.26 -1.01
CA GLN A 155 -5.01 -16.44 -2.26
C GLN A 155 -4.32 -15.82 -3.49
N VAL A 156 -2.99 -15.99 -3.64
CA VAL A 156 -2.09 -15.66 -4.77
C VAL A 156 -2.47 -14.43 -5.61
N LEU A 157 -3.55 -14.48 -6.38
CA LEU A 157 -4.04 -13.41 -7.24
C LEU A 157 -4.73 -12.26 -6.48
N PHE A 158 -5.38 -12.54 -5.33
CA PHE A 158 -6.15 -11.52 -4.61
C PHE A 158 -5.31 -10.68 -3.65
N ARG A 159 -4.28 -11.27 -3.03
CA ARG A 159 -3.32 -10.56 -2.19
C ARG A 159 -1.90 -11.00 -2.50
N SER A 160 -1.36 -10.41 -3.56
CA SER A 160 0.05 -10.50 -3.93
C SER A 160 0.82 -9.27 -3.43
N ARG A 161 2.15 -9.40 -3.39
CA ARG A 161 3.05 -8.27 -3.09
C ARG A 161 3.46 -7.47 -4.33
N ALA A 162 3.20 -8.03 -5.50
CA ALA A 162 3.45 -7.43 -6.80
C ALA A 162 2.31 -7.84 -7.73
N PHE A 163 1.69 -6.87 -8.38
CA PHE A 163 0.57 -7.05 -9.31
C PHE A 163 0.64 -6.03 -10.44
#